data_AF-A0ABD6UD11-F1
#
_entry.id   AF-A0ABD6UD11-F1
#
_cell.length_a   1.000
_cell.length_b   1.000
_cell.length_c   1.000
_cell.angle_alpha   90.00
_cell.angle_beta   90.00
_cell.angle_gamma   90.00
#
_symmetry.space_group_name_H-M   'P 1'
#
loop_
_entity.id
_entity.type
_entity.pdbx_description
1 polymer ?
#
loop_
_entity_poly.entity_id
_entity_poly.type
_entity_poly.pdbx_seq_one_letter_code
_entity_poly.pdbx_strand_id
1 'polypeptide(L)'
;MNSSTPAIVFYSLLAILAMVFCFSAVALWSSGYTWHDQQRISQLLLLCACAPLAALLPQVHLPRSALLLLAGLFLLGLFSSVFADYPLWALKEWSRYGGLVLLALIVGGLKGRPAWQNAILWAMAIVGFIHAFQFLVAYAAAFISGMRMLNADMLFSGFSNPRFFGQFQVMLMPVIALLADRCRQRQRFSLAALLALVLVTQWCIAFALGGRGLWLGLLVGHLALLMINRKLWRIFAWQAAACLLGFLLFVLLFKLVPLWLSLDPALRDNLRATLSGREHIWQWAWAMALSNPWLGAGPMHYSAVYNPIAAHPHQVVLQWLAEWGFAATLIAFTLGAWGVLHGARHARQTLANEMDAGLWMAIVGALVLAQVDGVFVMPYTETWMALLIGLAMARWSATSSVGRSQAIAASILSVPIVLVLGHVLINEVPTLPQTQEAYLKEHRTDWAPRFWSQGWIPMDKTR
;
A
#
# COMPACT_ATOMS: atom_id res chain seq x y z
N MET A 1 -0.49 -25.71 -33.00
CA MET A 1 -1.39 -24.62 -32.58
C MET A 1 -0.91 -24.11 -31.22
N ASN A 2 -0.55 -22.84 -31.15
CA ASN A 2 0.23 -22.23 -30.06
C ASN A 2 -0.54 -22.21 -28.73
N SER A 3 -0.05 -22.94 -27.73
CA SER A 3 -0.54 -22.89 -26.34
C SER A 3 -0.18 -21.59 -25.60
N SER A 4 0.50 -20.65 -26.26
CA SER A 4 0.99 -19.37 -25.69
C SER A 4 0.02 -18.19 -25.85
N THR A 5 -0.91 -18.24 -26.80
CA THR A 5 -1.85 -17.14 -27.11
C THR A 5 -2.80 -16.76 -25.95
N PRO A 6 -3.45 -17.70 -25.24
CA PRO A 6 -4.41 -17.34 -24.19
C PRO A 6 -3.74 -16.72 -22.97
N ALA A 7 -2.55 -17.20 -22.59
CA ALA A 7 -1.81 -16.63 -21.46
C ALA A 7 -1.41 -15.17 -21.69
N ILE A 8 -0.98 -14.82 -22.92
CA ILE A 8 -0.61 -13.45 -23.27
C ILE A 8 -1.81 -12.51 -23.14
N VAL A 9 -3.00 -12.91 -23.61
CA VAL A 9 -4.22 -12.11 -23.50
C VAL A 9 -4.55 -11.81 -22.04
N PHE A 10 -4.49 -12.82 -21.17
CA PHE A 10 -4.76 -12.64 -19.74
C PHE A 10 -3.73 -11.75 -19.03
N TYR A 11 -2.44 -11.89 -19.36
CA TYR A 11 -1.41 -10.98 -18.84
C TYR A 11 -1.61 -9.54 -19.33
N SER A 12 -1.99 -9.35 -20.60
CA SER A 12 -2.29 -8.03 -21.14
C SER A 12 -3.48 -7.38 -20.45
N LEU A 13 -4.56 -8.13 -20.20
CA LEU A 13 -5.71 -7.63 -19.44
C LEU A 13 -5.30 -7.19 -18.02
N LEU A 14 -4.56 -8.05 -17.30
CA LEU A 14 -4.08 -7.73 -15.96
C LEU A 14 -3.14 -6.51 -15.97
N ALA A 15 -2.30 -6.39 -17.00
CA ALA A 15 -1.41 -5.24 -17.17
C ALA A 15 -2.17 -3.94 -17.42
N ILE A 16 -3.23 -3.96 -18.23
CA ILE A 16 -4.09 -2.80 -18.46
C ILE A 16 -4.74 -2.37 -17.15
N LEU A 17 -5.36 -3.31 -16.42
CA LEU A 17 -6.01 -3.00 -15.14
C LEU A 17 -5.03 -2.53 -14.08
N ALA A 18 -3.84 -3.15 -14.02
CA ALA A 18 -2.77 -2.69 -13.14
C ALA A 18 -2.31 -1.29 -13.52
N MET A 19 -2.27 -0.94 -14.82
CA MET A 19 -1.93 0.41 -15.24
C MET A 19 -3.00 1.42 -14.85
N VAL A 20 -4.28 1.11 -15.08
CA VAL A 20 -5.41 1.96 -14.63
C VAL A 20 -5.31 2.21 -13.12
N PHE A 21 -5.03 1.16 -12.34
CA PHE A 21 -4.76 1.29 -10.92
C PHE A 21 -3.53 2.18 -10.63
N CYS A 22 -2.39 1.98 -11.29
CA CYS A 22 -1.18 2.78 -11.07
C CYS A 22 -1.44 4.28 -11.26
N PHE A 23 -2.17 4.65 -12.32
CA PHE A 23 -2.48 6.03 -12.66
C PHE A 23 -3.69 6.60 -11.91
N SER A 24 -4.38 5.80 -11.08
CA SER A 24 -5.47 6.29 -10.23
C SER A 24 -5.03 7.33 -9.19
N ALA A 25 -3.73 7.42 -8.90
CA ALA A 25 -3.14 8.47 -8.07
C ALA A 25 -2.68 9.71 -8.86
N VAL A 26 -2.77 9.72 -10.20
CA VAL A 26 -2.19 10.80 -11.02
C VAL A 26 -3.24 11.84 -11.41
N ALA A 27 -4.43 11.40 -11.81
CA ALA A 27 -5.50 12.25 -12.30
C ALA A 27 -6.85 11.80 -11.75
N LEU A 28 -7.71 12.75 -11.40
CA LEU A 28 -9.05 12.48 -10.91
C LEU A 28 -9.98 12.31 -12.12
N TRP A 29 -10.65 11.17 -12.24
CA TRP A 29 -11.48 10.84 -13.40
C TRP A 29 -12.89 11.46 -13.37
N SER A 30 -13.40 11.81 -12.19
CA SER A 30 -14.77 12.28 -11.99
C SER A 30 -14.85 13.12 -10.72
N SER A 31 -15.52 14.27 -10.80
CA SER A 31 -15.62 15.26 -9.72
C SER A 31 -16.41 14.80 -8.50
N GLY A 32 -17.27 13.77 -8.64
CA GLY A 32 -18.06 13.24 -7.53
C GLY A 32 -17.29 12.29 -6.60
N TYR A 33 -16.14 11.77 -7.04
CA TYR A 33 -15.35 10.82 -6.25
C TYR A 33 -14.11 11.49 -5.69
N THR A 34 -13.71 11.12 -4.48
CA THR A 34 -12.41 11.54 -3.96
C THR A 34 -11.27 10.70 -4.55
N TRP A 35 -10.02 11.11 -4.31
CA TRP A 35 -8.83 10.31 -4.65
C TRP A 35 -8.88 8.90 -4.05
N HIS A 36 -9.28 8.78 -2.78
CA HIS A 36 -9.33 7.51 -2.08
C HIS A 36 -10.39 6.56 -2.68
N ASP A 37 -11.57 7.08 -3.02
CA ASP A 37 -12.63 6.25 -3.62
C ASP A 37 -12.24 5.77 -5.02
N GLN A 38 -11.67 6.65 -5.85
CA GLN A 38 -11.17 6.26 -7.18
C GLN A 38 -10.08 5.17 -7.11
N GLN A 39 -9.13 5.31 -6.18
CA GLN A 39 -8.11 4.31 -5.95
C GLN A 39 -8.71 2.98 -5.49
N ARG A 40 -9.71 3.02 -4.60
CA ARG A 40 -10.43 1.82 -4.16
C ARG A 40 -11.17 1.17 -5.33
N ILE A 41 -11.93 1.92 -6.12
CA ILE A 41 -12.64 1.39 -7.29
C ILE A 41 -11.67 0.71 -8.26
N SER A 42 -10.55 1.37 -8.57
CA SER A 42 -9.50 0.81 -9.44
C SER A 42 -8.89 -0.47 -8.88
N GLN A 43 -8.65 -0.50 -7.56
CA GLN A 43 -8.21 -1.72 -6.86
C GLN A 43 -9.27 -2.82 -6.98
N LEU A 44 -10.54 -2.55 -6.68
CA LEU A 44 -11.61 -3.55 -6.72
C LEU A 44 -11.78 -4.14 -8.13
N LEU A 45 -11.70 -3.31 -9.18
CA LEU A 45 -11.70 -3.78 -10.58
C LEU A 45 -10.53 -4.74 -10.86
N LEU A 46 -9.32 -4.37 -10.44
CA LEU A 46 -8.13 -5.21 -10.57
C LEU A 46 -8.29 -6.54 -9.83
N LEU A 47 -8.77 -6.51 -8.56
CA LEU A 47 -8.94 -7.71 -7.74
C LEU A 47 -10.06 -8.62 -8.27
N CYS A 48 -11.17 -8.05 -8.72
CA CYS A 48 -12.30 -8.79 -9.29
C CYS A 48 -11.90 -9.51 -10.59
N ALA A 49 -11.08 -8.87 -11.45
CA ALA A 49 -10.54 -9.52 -12.64
C ALA A 49 -9.43 -10.54 -12.30
N CYS A 50 -8.61 -10.26 -11.29
CA CYS A 50 -7.52 -11.14 -10.85
C CYS A 50 -8.03 -12.49 -10.30
N ALA A 51 -9.14 -12.47 -9.56
CA ALA A 51 -9.70 -13.65 -8.92
C ALA A 51 -9.94 -14.85 -9.87
N PRO A 52 -10.72 -14.75 -10.96
CA PRO A 52 -10.90 -15.87 -11.88
C PRO A 52 -9.60 -16.22 -12.64
N LEU A 53 -8.76 -15.22 -12.92
CA LEU A 53 -7.47 -15.42 -13.60
C LEU A 53 -6.49 -16.22 -12.75
N ALA A 54 -6.64 -16.27 -11.42
CA ALA A 54 -5.80 -17.07 -10.55
C ALA A 54 -5.84 -18.57 -10.93
N ALA A 55 -6.97 -19.07 -11.43
CA ALA A 55 -7.08 -20.45 -11.89
C ALA A 55 -6.42 -20.71 -13.27
N LEU A 56 -6.22 -19.65 -14.06
CA LEU A 56 -5.77 -19.74 -15.45
C LEU A 56 -4.29 -19.35 -15.63
N LEU A 57 -3.79 -18.47 -14.78
CA LEU A 57 -2.42 -17.97 -14.82
C LEU A 57 -1.50 -18.77 -13.90
N PRO A 58 -0.22 -18.92 -14.27
CA PRO A 58 0.81 -19.43 -13.38
C PRO A 58 0.80 -18.68 -12.05
N GLN A 59 0.84 -19.43 -10.94
CA GLN A 59 1.03 -18.91 -9.60
C GLN A 59 2.40 -19.33 -9.06
N VAL A 60 2.91 -18.61 -8.06
CA VAL A 60 4.02 -19.13 -7.25
C VAL A 60 3.55 -20.30 -6.39
N HIS A 61 4.36 -21.36 -6.33
CA HIS A 61 4.10 -22.48 -5.44
C HIS A 61 4.27 -22.07 -3.97
N LEU A 62 3.25 -22.34 -3.16
CA LEU A 62 3.32 -22.20 -1.71
C LEU A 62 3.69 -23.53 -1.05
N PRO A 63 4.59 -23.53 -0.05
CA PRO A 63 4.78 -24.71 0.80
C PRO A 63 3.48 -25.06 1.53
N ARG A 64 3.26 -26.35 1.80
CA ARG A 64 2.02 -26.85 2.42
C ARG A 64 1.65 -26.13 3.71
N SER A 65 2.63 -25.80 4.56
CA SER A 65 2.39 -25.04 5.79
C SER A 65 1.87 -23.63 5.53
N ALA A 66 2.40 -22.92 4.53
CA ALA A 66 1.87 -21.59 4.15
C ALA A 66 0.45 -21.70 3.61
N LEU A 67 0.16 -22.71 2.80
CA LEU A 67 -1.18 -22.94 2.27
C LEU A 67 -2.19 -23.25 3.38
N LEU A 68 -1.84 -24.10 4.34
CA LEU A 68 -2.70 -24.42 5.48
C LEU A 68 -2.93 -23.20 6.39
N LEU A 69 -1.89 -22.41 6.65
CA LEU A 69 -2.01 -21.16 7.43
C LEU A 69 -2.90 -20.15 6.70
N LEU A 70 -2.72 -19.94 5.39
CA LEU A 70 -3.58 -19.05 4.61
C LEU A 70 -5.04 -19.56 4.57
N ALA A 71 -5.24 -20.86 4.38
CA ALA A 71 -6.58 -21.45 4.42
C ALA A 71 -7.24 -21.23 5.79
N GLY A 72 -6.52 -21.50 6.88
CA GLY A 72 -6.99 -21.23 8.24
C GLY A 72 -7.31 -19.76 8.49
N LEU A 73 -6.46 -18.85 8.00
CA LEU A 73 -6.65 -17.41 8.08
C LEU A 73 -7.98 -16.96 7.44
N PHE A 74 -8.22 -17.38 6.20
CA PHE A 74 -9.43 -17.00 5.47
C PHE A 74 -10.67 -17.73 5.99
N LEU A 75 -10.56 -18.96 6.49
CA LEU A 75 -11.67 -19.64 7.15
C LEU A 75 -12.07 -18.94 8.45
N LEU A 76 -11.12 -18.60 9.33
CA LEU A 76 -11.39 -17.83 10.55
C LEU A 76 -11.97 -16.45 10.23
N GLY A 77 -11.41 -15.75 9.24
CA GLY A 77 -11.94 -14.48 8.76
C GLY A 77 -13.35 -14.58 8.18
N LEU A 78 -13.69 -15.68 7.52
CA LEU A 78 -15.02 -15.91 6.98
C LEU A 78 -16.02 -16.11 8.12
N PHE A 79 -15.68 -16.93 9.12
CA PHE A 79 -16.52 -17.08 10.31
C PHE A 79 -16.68 -15.75 11.05
N SER A 80 -15.58 -15.02 11.28
CA SER A 80 -15.61 -13.67 11.83
C SER A 80 -16.54 -12.75 11.05
N SER A 81 -16.51 -12.79 9.71
CA SER A 81 -17.38 -11.95 8.88
C SER A 81 -18.85 -12.35 8.96
N VAL A 82 -19.16 -13.65 8.95
CA VAL A 82 -20.55 -14.14 8.96
C VAL A 82 -21.23 -13.88 10.31
N PHE A 83 -20.47 -13.91 11.40
CA PHE A 83 -20.97 -13.66 12.75
C PHE A 83 -20.85 -12.21 13.23
N ALA A 84 -20.36 -11.30 12.38
CA ALA A 84 -20.26 -9.88 12.72
C ALA A 84 -21.63 -9.19 12.70
N ASP A 85 -21.75 -8.05 13.39
CA ASP A 85 -23.00 -7.26 13.43
C ASP A 85 -23.42 -6.77 12.04
N TYR A 86 -22.44 -6.49 11.17
CA TYR A 86 -22.64 -6.06 9.79
C TYR A 86 -21.90 -6.97 8.79
N PRO A 87 -22.42 -8.19 8.50
CA PRO A 87 -21.68 -9.20 7.73
C PRO A 87 -21.27 -8.75 6.33
N LEU A 88 -22.14 -8.00 5.63
CA LEU A 88 -21.83 -7.50 4.29
C LEU A 88 -20.64 -6.54 4.28
N TRP A 89 -20.48 -5.72 5.32
CA TRP A 89 -19.32 -4.84 5.47
C TRP A 89 -18.05 -5.62 5.77
N ALA A 90 -18.13 -6.62 6.66
CA ALA A 90 -16.99 -7.49 6.95
C ALA A 90 -16.52 -8.28 5.72
N LEU A 91 -17.46 -8.81 4.93
CA LEU A 91 -17.15 -9.54 3.72
C LEU A 91 -16.42 -8.69 2.66
N LYS A 92 -16.61 -7.36 2.62
CA LYS A 92 -15.87 -6.47 1.70
C LYS A 92 -14.37 -6.51 1.99
N GLU A 93 -13.98 -6.37 3.26
CA GLU A 93 -12.57 -6.42 3.64
C GLU A 93 -11.99 -7.82 3.53
N TRP A 94 -12.75 -8.85 3.92
CA TRP A 94 -12.35 -10.25 3.75
C TRP A 94 -12.06 -10.57 2.27
N SER A 95 -12.98 -10.23 1.37
CA SER A 95 -12.84 -10.46 -0.08
C SER A 95 -11.70 -9.63 -0.69
N ARG A 96 -11.51 -8.39 -0.21
CA ARG A 96 -10.38 -7.55 -0.62
C ARG A 96 -9.04 -8.18 -0.24
N TYR A 97 -8.86 -8.65 0.99
CA TYR A 97 -7.61 -9.33 1.38
C TYR A 97 -7.42 -10.66 0.62
N GLY A 98 -8.50 -11.40 0.36
CA GLY A 98 -8.46 -12.58 -0.52
C GLY A 98 -7.96 -12.23 -1.92
N GLY A 99 -8.50 -11.18 -2.53
CA GLY A 99 -8.07 -10.68 -3.83
C GLY A 99 -6.61 -10.25 -3.85
N LEU A 100 -6.14 -9.55 -2.81
CA LEU A 100 -4.74 -9.13 -2.69
C LEU A 100 -3.78 -10.32 -2.58
N VAL A 101 -4.17 -11.39 -1.87
CA VAL A 101 -3.39 -12.64 -1.83
C VAL A 101 -3.33 -13.30 -3.20
N LEU A 102 -4.47 -13.41 -3.92
CA LEU A 102 -4.47 -13.95 -5.28
C LEU A 102 -3.61 -13.12 -6.24
N LEU A 103 -3.65 -11.79 -6.14
CA LEU A 103 -2.79 -10.89 -6.90
C LEU A 103 -1.30 -11.15 -6.62
N ALA A 104 -0.90 -11.24 -5.35
CA ALA A 104 0.47 -11.58 -4.97
C ALA A 104 0.90 -12.95 -5.52
N LEU A 105 0.01 -13.96 -5.51
CA LEU A 105 0.32 -15.28 -6.04
C LEU A 105 0.53 -15.30 -7.55
N ILE A 106 -0.31 -14.59 -8.31
CA ILE A 106 -0.18 -14.46 -9.77
C ILE A 106 1.10 -13.69 -10.13
N VAL A 107 1.39 -12.58 -9.43
CA VAL A 107 2.63 -11.81 -9.63
C VAL A 107 3.85 -12.67 -9.26
N GLY A 108 3.75 -13.51 -8.22
CA GLY A 108 4.75 -14.53 -7.89
C GLY A 108 4.99 -15.53 -9.02
N GLY A 109 3.96 -15.83 -9.81
CA GLY A 109 4.04 -16.65 -11.02
C GLY A 109 4.83 -16.02 -12.17
N LEU A 110 5.25 -14.76 -12.06
CA LEU A 110 6.15 -14.09 -13.02
C LEU A 110 7.61 -14.53 -12.89
N LYS A 111 7.90 -15.59 -12.12
CA LYS A 111 9.24 -16.20 -12.09
C LYS A 111 9.71 -16.55 -13.51
N GLY A 112 10.93 -16.14 -13.85
CA GLY A 112 11.48 -16.31 -15.20
C GLY A 112 10.96 -15.31 -16.25
N ARG A 113 10.12 -14.34 -15.87
CA ARG A 113 9.60 -13.29 -16.76
C ARG A 113 10.11 -11.89 -16.36
N PRO A 114 11.41 -11.58 -16.56
CA PRO A 114 12.01 -10.34 -16.08
C PRO A 114 11.42 -9.08 -16.70
N ALA A 115 10.89 -9.15 -17.93
CA ALA A 115 10.23 -8.01 -18.57
C ALA A 115 9.03 -7.50 -17.75
N TRP A 116 8.14 -8.41 -17.34
CA TRP A 116 6.96 -8.09 -16.53
C TRP A 116 7.34 -7.62 -15.12
N GLN A 117 8.32 -8.27 -14.49
CA GLN A 117 8.83 -7.82 -13.19
C GLN A 117 9.38 -6.39 -13.25
N ASN A 118 10.14 -6.09 -14.31
CA ASN A 118 10.67 -4.74 -14.52
C ASN A 118 9.56 -3.74 -14.85
N ALA A 119 8.53 -4.13 -15.61
CA ALA A 119 7.41 -3.26 -15.93
C ALA A 119 6.68 -2.77 -14.68
N ILE A 120 6.46 -3.63 -13.69
CA ILE A 120 5.84 -3.25 -12.40
C ILE A 120 6.71 -2.22 -11.66
N LEU A 121 8.02 -2.46 -11.54
CA LEU A 121 8.94 -1.53 -10.87
C LEU A 121 9.04 -0.18 -11.60
N TRP A 122 9.08 -0.20 -12.93
CA TRP A 122 9.12 1.02 -13.73
C TRP A 122 7.79 1.78 -13.68
N ALA A 123 6.64 1.10 -13.66
CA ALA A 123 5.35 1.75 -13.46
C ALA A 123 5.32 2.51 -12.12
N MET A 124 5.83 1.89 -11.05
CA MET A 124 5.97 2.54 -9.74
C MET A 124 6.86 3.79 -9.82
N ALA A 125 8.01 3.68 -10.49
CA ALA A 125 8.94 4.80 -10.65
C ALA A 125 8.38 5.93 -11.52
N ILE A 126 7.59 5.61 -12.55
CA ILE A 126 6.89 6.58 -13.39
C ILE A 126 5.86 7.35 -12.57
N VAL A 127 5.06 6.67 -11.75
CA VAL A 127 4.13 7.36 -10.85
C VAL A 127 4.89 8.25 -9.86
N GLY A 128 5.99 7.75 -9.29
CA GLY A 128 6.88 8.55 -8.43
C GLY A 128 7.47 9.79 -9.12
N PHE A 129 7.85 9.66 -10.40
CA PHE A 129 8.30 10.77 -11.22
C PHE A 129 7.18 11.79 -11.45
N ILE A 130 5.97 11.33 -11.79
CA ILE A 130 4.82 12.21 -12.03
C ILE A 130 4.48 13.00 -10.77
N HIS A 131 4.44 12.37 -9.59
CA HIS A 131 4.20 13.09 -8.34
C HIS A 131 5.32 14.09 -8.00
N ALA A 132 6.59 13.73 -8.23
CA ALA A 132 7.70 14.66 -8.05
C ALA A 132 7.59 15.86 -8.99
N PHE A 133 7.19 15.63 -10.24
CA PHE A 133 6.97 16.68 -11.23
C PHE A 133 5.77 17.57 -10.87
N GLN A 134 4.61 16.97 -10.55
CA GLN A 134 3.42 17.68 -10.10
C GLN A 134 3.70 18.57 -8.89
N PHE A 135 4.49 18.07 -7.93
CA PHE A 135 4.90 18.85 -6.77
C PHE A 135 5.73 20.09 -7.13
N LEU A 136 6.73 19.92 -7.99
CA LEU A 136 7.57 21.05 -8.44
C LEU A 136 6.77 22.07 -9.25
N VAL A 137 5.85 21.59 -10.10
CA VAL A 137 4.94 22.46 -10.87
C VAL A 137 3.99 23.22 -9.94
N ALA A 138 3.38 22.54 -8.97
CA ALA A 138 2.48 23.17 -7.99
C ALA A 138 3.23 24.21 -7.14
N TYR A 139 4.46 23.90 -6.74
CA TYR A 139 5.33 24.84 -6.03
C TYR A 139 5.63 26.07 -6.89
N ALA A 140 6.01 25.92 -8.16
CA ALA A 140 6.25 27.05 -9.06
C ALA A 140 4.97 27.87 -9.31
N ALA A 141 3.83 27.20 -9.51
CA ALA A 141 2.53 27.83 -9.73
C ALA A 141 2.05 28.64 -8.52
N ALA A 142 2.45 28.27 -7.29
CA ALA A 142 2.13 29.02 -6.09
C ALA A 142 2.66 30.46 -6.12
N PHE A 143 3.82 30.69 -6.74
CA PHE A 143 4.41 32.02 -6.89
C PHE A 143 3.78 32.82 -8.02
N ILE A 144 3.39 32.16 -9.12
CA ILE A 144 2.74 32.81 -10.26
C ILE A 144 1.33 33.28 -9.90
N SER A 145 0.62 32.50 -9.08
CA SER A 145 -0.76 32.78 -8.65
C SER A 145 -0.87 33.88 -7.58
N GLY A 146 0.24 34.42 -7.08
CA GLY A 146 0.24 35.46 -6.05
C GLY A 146 -0.21 34.97 -4.68
N MET A 147 -0.16 33.65 -4.41
CA MET A 147 -0.51 33.11 -3.10
C MET A 147 0.47 33.62 -2.03
N ARG A 148 -0.07 34.22 -0.97
CA ARG A 148 0.72 34.75 0.15
C ARG A 148 1.14 33.69 1.17
N MET A 149 0.54 32.50 1.14
CA MET A 149 0.84 31.41 2.07
C MET A 149 1.17 30.14 1.30
N LEU A 150 2.39 29.62 1.50
CA LEU A 150 2.83 28.38 0.89
C LEU A 150 2.45 27.20 1.79
N ASN A 151 1.30 26.57 1.51
CA ASN A 151 0.84 25.40 2.26
C ASN A 151 1.33 24.11 1.59
N ALA A 152 2.19 23.34 2.28
CA ALA A 152 2.72 22.09 1.77
C ALA A 152 1.63 21.05 1.45
N ASP A 153 0.50 21.08 2.17
CA ASP A 153 -0.60 20.15 1.94
C ASP A 153 -1.33 20.40 0.61
N MET A 154 -1.16 21.58 0.00
CA MET A 154 -1.73 21.92 -1.32
C MET A 154 -0.80 21.60 -2.50
N LEU A 155 0.46 21.27 -2.22
CA LEU A 155 1.48 21.07 -3.27
C LEU A 155 1.53 19.64 -3.79
N PHE A 156 0.81 18.71 -3.16
CA PHE A 156 0.68 17.34 -3.66
C PHE A 156 -0.78 17.05 -4.01
N SER A 157 -0.95 16.22 -5.03
CA SER A 157 -2.24 15.70 -5.48
C SER A 157 -2.19 14.18 -5.54
N GLY A 158 -3.35 13.56 -5.75
CA GLY A 158 -3.43 12.11 -5.92
C GLY A 158 -3.79 11.33 -4.67
N PHE A 159 -3.79 11.95 -3.49
CA PHE A 159 -4.10 11.29 -2.23
C PHE A 159 -4.98 12.19 -1.36
N SER A 160 -6.00 11.62 -0.72
CA SER A 160 -6.89 12.36 0.19
C SER A 160 -6.22 12.75 1.51
N ASN A 161 -5.04 12.19 1.83
CA ASN A 161 -4.27 12.52 3.03
C ASN A 161 -2.77 12.40 2.75
N PRO A 162 -1.93 13.33 3.24
CA PRO A 162 -0.47 13.25 3.12
C PRO A 162 0.13 11.93 3.63
N ARG A 163 -0.47 11.34 4.66
CA ARG A 163 -0.04 10.06 5.22
C ARG A 163 -0.13 8.93 4.19
N PHE A 164 -1.18 8.93 3.35
CA PHE A 164 -1.37 7.89 2.34
C PHE A 164 -0.29 8.00 1.25
N PHE A 165 0.13 9.22 0.91
CA PHE A 165 1.28 9.41 0.06
C PHE A 165 2.57 8.92 0.73
N GLY A 166 2.79 9.24 2.01
CA GLY A 166 3.93 8.72 2.79
C GLY A 166 3.99 7.19 2.85
N GLN A 167 2.83 6.53 2.94
CA GLN A 167 2.73 5.06 2.85
C GLN A 167 3.13 4.52 1.49
N PHE A 168 2.83 5.21 0.40
CA PHE A 168 3.35 4.84 -0.92
C PHE A 168 4.87 5.12 -1.02
N GLN A 169 5.33 6.27 -0.51
CA GLN A 169 6.73 6.68 -0.54
C GLN A 169 7.67 5.68 0.15
N VAL A 170 7.25 5.06 1.27
CA VAL A 170 8.10 4.10 2.01
C VAL A 170 8.46 2.87 1.16
N MET A 171 7.58 2.51 0.23
CA MET A 171 7.80 1.43 -0.73
C MET A 171 8.48 1.93 -2.01
N LEU A 172 8.10 3.12 -2.49
CA LEU A 172 8.60 3.72 -3.72
C LEU A 172 10.09 4.05 -3.64
N MET A 173 10.55 4.67 -2.56
CA MET A 173 11.90 5.21 -2.47
C MET A 173 12.98 4.12 -2.54
N PRO A 174 12.85 2.95 -1.86
CA PRO A 174 13.73 1.81 -2.10
C PRO A 174 13.72 1.30 -3.55
N VAL A 175 12.57 1.35 -4.23
CA VAL A 175 12.43 0.97 -5.64
C VAL A 175 13.11 1.97 -6.58
N ILE A 176 13.04 3.27 -6.30
CA ILE A 176 13.80 4.27 -7.09
C ILE A 176 15.30 4.08 -6.88
N ALA A 177 15.75 3.88 -5.64
CA ALA A 177 17.17 3.67 -5.32
C ALA A 177 17.75 2.44 -6.03
N LEU A 178 17.02 1.31 -6.05
CA LEU A 178 17.47 0.11 -6.78
C LEU A 178 17.53 0.33 -8.29
N LEU A 179 16.54 1.05 -8.86
CA LEU A 179 16.52 1.32 -10.30
C LEU A 179 17.63 2.30 -10.70
N ALA A 180 17.93 3.29 -9.85
CA ALA A 180 19.02 4.23 -10.05
C ALA A 180 20.37 3.49 -10.07
N ASP A 181 20.63 2.63 -9.08
CA ASP A 181 21.89 1.87 -9.07
C ASP A 181 22.00 0.91 -10.25
N ARG A 182 20.91 0.22 -10.61
CA ARG A 182 20.89 -0.64 -11.80
C ARG A 182 21.18 0.12 -13.09
N CYS A 183 20.59 1.31 -13.26
CA CYS A 183 20.86 2.16 -14.43
C CYS A 183 22.31 2.61 -14.47
N ARG A 184 22.88 2.98 -13.32
CA ARG A 184 24.31 3.32 -13.18
C ARG A 184 25.20 2.14 -13.57
N GLN A 185 24.93 0.94 -13.05
CA GLN A 185 25.70 -0.27 -13.38
C GLN A 185 25.67 -0.60 -14.89
N ARG A 186 24.54 -0.30 -15.55
CA ARG A 186 24.36 -0.45 -17.01
C ARG A 186 24.83 0.76 -17.83
N GLN A 187 25.60 1.68 -17.24
CA GLN A 187 26.13 2.88 -17.90
C GLN A 187 25.05 3.82 -18.45
N ARG A 188 23.81 3.75 -17.95
CA ARG A 188 22.69 4.65 -18.31
C ARG A 188 22.66 5.84 -17.35
N PHE A 189 23.72 6.64 -17.35
CA PHE A 189 23.94 7.69 -16.35
C PHE A 189 22.85 8.76 -16.32
N SER A 190 22.35 9.21 -17.48
CA SER A 190 21.28 10.22 -17.52
C SER A 190 19.99 9.73 -16.85
N LEU A 191 19.66 8.46 -17.04
CA LEU A 191 18.49 7.84 -16.41
C LEU A 191 18.71 7.63 -14.91
N ALA A 192 19.93 7.25 -14.50
CA ALA A 192 20.28 7.16 -13.08
C ALA A 192 20.21 8.54 -12.40
N ALA A 193 20.69 9.61 -13.06
CA ALA A 193 20.62 10.98 -12.56
C ALA A 193 19.16 11.46 -12.45
N LEU A 194 18.31 11.16 -13.44
CA LEU A 194 16.88 11.46 -13.38
C LEU A 194 16.22 10.77 -12.18
N LEU A 195 16.47 9.48 -11.99
CA LEU A 195 15.92 8.74 -10.83
C LEU A 195 16.44 9.28 -9.50
N ALA A 196 17.71 9.69 -9.44
CA ALA A 196 18.28 10.32 -8.26
C ALA A 196 17.58 11.66 -7.94
N LEU A 197 17.32 12.49 -8.96
CA LEU A 197 16.57 13.73 -8.81
C LEU A 197 15.14 13.47 -8.31
N VAL A 198 14.45 12.45 -8.86
CA VAL A 198 13.13 12.05 -8.34
C VAL A 198 13.25 11.66 -6.88
N LEU A 199 14.25 10.86 -6.49
CA LEU A 199 14.43 10.44 -5.10
C LEU A 199 14.68 11.62 -4.15
N VAL A 200 15.50 12.59 -4.59
CA VAL A 200 15.75 13.86 -3.87
C VAL A 200 14.46 14.63 -3.66
N THR A 201 13.64 14.79 -4.70
CA THR A 201 12.35 15.46 -4.62
C THR A 201 11.39 14.71 -3.69
N GLN A 202 11.36 13.38 -3.75
CA GLN A 202 10.55 12.55 -2.85
C GLN A 202 10.93 12.75 -1.38
N TRP A 203 12.23 12.82 -1.06
CA TRP A 203 12.70 13.18 0.28
C TRP A 203 12.29 14.61 0.68
N CYS A 204 12.40 15.58 -0.22
CA CYS A 204 11.92 16.95 0.03
C CYS A 204 10.43 16.97 0.39
N ILE A 205 9.59 16.23 -0.36
CA ILE A 205 8.15 16.12 -0.06
C ILE A 205 7.94 15.44 1.30
N ALA A 206 8.69 14.39 1.61
CA ALA A 206 8.61 13.70 2.89
C ALA A 206 8.93 14.61 4.09
N PHE A 207 9.88 15.54 3.93
CA PHE A 207 10.18 16.57 4.92
C PHE A 207 9.09 17.64 5.03
N ALA A 208 8.50 18.05 3.90
CA ALA A 208 7.43 19.04 3.87
C ALA A 208 6.14 18.55 4.53
N LEU A 209 5.80 17.26 4.37
CA LEU A 209 4.56 16.65 4.86
C LEU A 209 4.69 16.01 6.26
N GLY A 210 5.88 15.98 6.85
CA GLY A 210 6.12 15.44 8.18
C GLY A 210 5.90 13.93 8.33
N GLY A 211 6.38 13.16 7.34
CA GLY A 211 6.28 11.71 7.28
C GLY A 211 7.18 10.96 8.28
N ARG A 212 7.05 11.17 9.59
CA ARG A 212 7.91 10.54 10.61
C ARG A 212 7.91 9.02 10.57
N GLY A 213 6.72 8.41 10.39
CA GLY A 213 6.61 6.96 10.24
C GLY A 213 7.33 6.44 9.00
N LEU A 214 7.30 7.20 7.90
CA LEU A 214 8.04 6.91 6.67
C LEU A 214 9.55 6.93 6.95
N TRP A 215 10.06 7.96 7.65
CA TRP A 215 11.49 8.05 7.99
C TRP A 215 11.93 6.87 8.86
N LEU A 216 11.14 6.52 9.87
CA LEU A 216 11.41 5.38 10.75
C LEU A 216 11.42 4.07 9.95
N GLY A 217 10.43 3.85 9.09
CA GLY A 217 10.35 2.66 8.24
C GLY A 217 11.56 2.51 7.33
N LEU A 218 11.98 3.59 6.66
CA LEU A 218 13.18 3.59 5.82
C LEU A 218 14.44 3.37 6.66
N LEU A 219 14.59 4.02 7.81
CA LEU A 219 15.76 3.87 8.68
C LEU A 219 15.92 2.43 9.17
N VAL A 220 14.86 1.87 9.77
CA VAL A 220 14.87 0.49 10.31
C VAL A 220 15.15 -0.52 9.20
N GLY A 221 14.52 -0.36 8.03
CA GLY A 221 14.80 -1.20 6.88
C GLY A 221 16.29 -1.18 6.52
N HIS A 222 16.90 0.00 6.39
CA HIS A 222 18.28 0.12 5.90
C HIS A 222 19.28 -0.42 6.92
N LEU A 223 19.09 -0.11 8.20
CA LEU A 223 19.93 -0.66 9.27
C LEU A 223 19.86 -2.19 9.28
N ALA A 224 18.65 -2.75 9.18
CA ALA A 224 18.48 -4.19 9.14
C ALA A 224 19.10 -4.82 7.87
N LEU A 225 18.98 -4.18 6.70
CA LEU A 225 19.62 -4.64 5.47
C LEU A 225 21.15 -4.65 5.60
N LEU A 226 21.75 -3.60 6.17
CA LEU A 226 23.20 -3.52 6.38
C LEU A 226 23.71 -4.58 7.38
N MET A 227 22.89 -4.93 8.38
CA MET A 227 23.19 -6.05 9.29
C MET A 227 23.11 -7.41 8.59
N ILE A 228 22.20 -7.56 7.62
CA ILE A 228 22.00 -8.81 6.86
C ILE A 228 23.09 -8.99 5.80
N ASN A 229 23.37 -7.97 5.00
CA ASN A 229 24.33 -8.04 3.91
C ASN A 229 24.95 -6.66 3.63
N ARG A 230 26.14 -6.43 4.20
CA ARG A 230 26.92 -5.19 4.05
C ARG A 230 27.31 -4.87 2.60
N LYS A 231 27.32 -5.84 1.68
CA LYS A 231 27.66 -5.60 0.28
C LYS A 231 26.60 -4.74 -0.44
N LEU A 232 25.38 -4.72 0.09
CA LEU A 232 24.25 -3.96 -0.46
C LEU A 232 24.23 -2.50 0.04
N TRP A 233 25.34 -2.01 0.61
CA TRP A 233 25.46 -0.64 1.14
C TRP A 233 25.19 0.46 0.11
N ARG A 234 25.36 0.17 -1.20
CA ARG A 234 25.10 1.14 -2.27
C ARG A 234 23.65 1.63 -2.30
N ILE A 235 22.69 0.76 -1.97
CA ILE A 235 21.28 1.16 -1.84
C ILE A 235 21.11 2.17 -0.71
N PHE A 236 21.76 1.93 0.43
CA PHE A 236 21.80 2.88 1.53
C PHE A 236 22.47 4.20 1.12
N ALA A 237 23.58 4.15 0.37
CA ALA A 237 24.27 5.36 -0.08
C ALA A 237 23.39 6.23 -0.99
N TRP A 238 22.67 5.65 -1.95
CA TRP A 238 21.70 6.38 -2.76
C TRP A 238 20.64 7.06 -1.90
N GLN A 239 20.10 6.34 -0.92
CA GLN A 239 19.06 6.87 -0.03
C GLN A 239 19.57 7.94 0.93
N ALA A 240 20.77 7.75 1.50
CA ALA A 240 21.39 8.73 2.38
C ALA A 240 21.76 10.02 1.63
N ALA A 241 22.33 9.90 0.43
CA ALA A 241 22.66 11.05 -0.42
C ALA A 241 21.39 11.80 -0.85
N ALA A 242 20.35 11.08 -1.28
CA ALA A 242 19.08 11.70 -1.64
C ALA A 242 18.34 12.31 -0.44
N CYS A 243 18.46 11.71 0.75
CA CYS A 243 17.93 12.27 2.00
C CYS A 243 18.60 13.60 2.33
N LEU A 244 19.93 13.66 2.29
CA LEU A 244 20.68 14.89 2.53
C LEU A 244 20.34 15.97 1.50
N LEU A 245 20.39 15.64 0.21
CA LEU A 245 20.08 16.59 -0.86
C LEU A 245 18.61 17.00 -0.85
N GLY A 246 17.70 16.09 -0.51
CA GLY A 246 16.27 16.36 -0.36
C GLY A 246 15.98 17.26 0.84
N PHE A 247 16.73 17.12 1.93
CA PHE A 247 16.69 18.04 3.06
C PHE A 247 17.18 19.43 2.68
N LEU A 248 18.30 19.53 1.95
CA LEU A 248 18.81 20.80 1.43
C LEU A 248 17.79 21.46 0.49
N LEU A 249 17.16 20.68 -0.39
CA LEU A 249 16.08 21.15 -1.26
C LEU A 249 14.87 21.62 -0.44
N PHE A 250 14.48 20.89 0.59
CA PHE A 250 13.41 21.31 1.50
C PHE A 250 13.72 22.64 2.20
N VAL A 251 14.94 22.82 2.72
CA VAL A 251 15.39 24.08 3.33
C VAL A 251 15.36 25.21 2.30
N LEU A 252 15.84 24.97 1.08
CA LEU A 252 15.78 25.95 0.01
C LEU A 252 14.33 26.38 -0.29
N LEU A 253 13.45 25.42 -0.55
CA LEU A 253 12.08 25.67 -1.01
C LEU A 253 11.15 26.19 0.10
N PHE A 254 11.30 25.72 1.34
CA PHE A 254 10.33 26.05 2.41
C PHE A 254 10.92 26.91 3.53
N LYS A 255 12.19 27.32 3.46
CA LYS A 255 12.78 28.26 4.42
C LYS A 255 13.43 29.44 3.72
N LEU A 256 14.37 29.20 2.80
CA LEU A 256 15.15 30.29 2.18
C LEU A 256 14.34 31.10 1.17
N VAL A 257 13.63 30.44 0.24
CA VAL A 257 12.80 31.13 -0.75
C VAL A 257 11.65 31.91 -0.10
N PRO A 258 10.86 31.34 0.84
CA PRO A 258 9.83 32.10 1.55
C PRO A 258 10.40 33.29 2.34
N LEU A 259 11.54 33.11 3.03
CA LEU A 259 12.21 34.20 3.75
C LEU A 259 12.61 35.34 2.80
N TRP A 260 13.21 35.01 1.65
CA TRP A 260 13.59 36.01 0.64
C TRP A 260 12.39 36.77 0.08
N LEU A 261 11.23 36.11 -0.01
CA LEU A 261 9.98 36.69 -0.51
C LEU A 261 9.07 37.26 0.59
N SER A 262 9.51 37.25 1.85
CA SER A 262 8.69 37.65 3.02
C SER A 262 7.34 36.91 3.09
N LEU A 263 7.35 35.61 2.80
CA LEU A 263 6.20 34.71 2.87
C LEU A 263 6.29 33.80 4.09
N ASP A 264 5.15 33.48 4.69
CA ASP A 264 5.05 32.50 5.77
C ASP A 264 4.66 31.12 5.20
N PRO A 265 5.55 30.12 5.25
CA PRO A 265 5.24 28.77 4.81
C PRO A 265 4.46 28.01 5.90
N ALA A 266 3.28 27.50 5.54
CA ALA A 266 2.49 26.62 6.40
C ALA A 266 2.99 25.18 6.23
N LEU A 267 3.84 24.76 7.15
CA LEU A 267 4.42 23.41 7.21
C LEU A 267 3.75 22.59 8.30
N ARG A 268 3.69 21.26 8.11
CA ARG A 268 3.39 20.36 9.22
C ARG A 268 4.56 20.35 10.20
N ASP A 269 4.21 20.33 11.48
CA ASP A 269 5.20 20.34 12.55
C ASP A 269 5.83 18.95 12.70
N ASN A 270 7.11 18.89 12.32
CA ASN A 270 7.93 17.68 12.30
C ASN A 270 8.42 17.26 13.70
N LEU A 271 8.35 18.16 14.70
CA LEU A 271 8.90 17.95 16.04
C LEU A 271 7.83 17.73 17.12
N ARG A 272 6.56 17.54 16.75
CA ARG A 272 5.48 17.22 17.72
C ARG A 272 5.77 15.94 18.49
N ALA A 273 5.95 16.03 19.81
CA ALA A 273 6.06 14.85 20.68
C ALA A 273 4.72 14.11 20.87
N THR A 274 3.59 14.66 20.40
CA THR A 274 2.27 14.08 20.64
C THR A 274 1.93 12.93 19.69
N LEU A 275 1.16 11.97 20.20
CA LEU A 275 0.73 10.76 19.48
C LEU A 275 -0.42 11.01 18.50
N SER A 276 -0.95 12.25 18.44
CA SER A 276 -2.10 12.64 17.60
C SER A 276 -3.39 11.87 17.93
N GLY A 277 -3.64 11.58 19.21
CA GLY A 277 -4.82 10.83 19.66
C GLY A 277 -4.71 9.31 19.50
N ARG A 278 -3.55 8.79 19.08
CA ARG A 278 -3.35 7.35 18.84
C ARG A 278 -3.53 6.51 20.12
N GLU A 279 -3.15 7.05 21.26
CA GLU A 279 -3.32 6.45 22.58
C GLU A 279 -4.77 6.02 22.84
N HIS A 280 -5.76 6.83 22.44
CA HIS A 280 -7.17 6.53 22.63
C HIS A 280 -7.65 5.45 21.66
N ILE A 281 -7.36 5.58 20.36
CA ILE A 281 -7.76 4.59 19.36
C ILE A 281 -7.07 3.23 19.57
N TRP A 282 -5.87 3.21 20.16
CA TRP A 282 -5.18 1.98 20.55
C TRP A 282 -5.85 1.33 21.76
N GLN A 283 -6.22 2.11 22.77
CA GLN A 283 -6.97 1.61 23.93
C GLN A 283 -8.33 1.05 23.52
N TRP A 284 -9.06 1.72 22.62
CA TRP A 284 -10.35 1.22 22.11
C TRP A 284 -10.19 -0.06 21.30
N ALA A 285 -9.19 -0.15 20.42
CA ALA A 285 -8.92 -1.38 19.66
C ALA A 285 -8.54 -2.53 20.60
N TRP A 286 -7.73 -2.26 21.62
CA TRP A 286 -7.38 -3.27 22.61
C TRP A 286 -8.60 -3.72 23.43
N ALA A 287 -9.45 -2.79 23.87
CA ALA A 287 -10.69 -3.13 24.56
C ALA A 287 -11.62 -4.00 23.69
N MET A 288 -11.77 -3.64 22.40
CA MET A 288 -12.54 -4.43 21.42
C MET A 288 -11.95 -5.83 21.20
N ALA A 289 -10.61 -5.95 21.20
CA ALA A 289 -9.93 -7.24 21.10
C ALA A 289 -10.20 -8.12 22.34
N LEU A 290 -10.19 -7.53 23.54
CA LEU A 290 -10.48 -8.23 24.78
C LEU A 290 -11.94 -8.66 24.88
N SER A 291 -12.88 -7.88 24.33
CA SER A 291 -14.30 -8.27 24.29
C SER A 291 -14.60 -9.34 23.23
N ASN A 292 -13.78 -9.45 22.18
CA ASN A 292 -13.98 -10.39 21.07
C ASN A 292 -12.72 -11.24 20.76
N PRO A 293 -12.17 -11.99 21.73
CA PRO A 293 -10.83 -12.58 21.61
C PRO A 293 -10.70 -13.66 20.52
N TRP A 294 -11.79 -14.38 20.23
CA TRP A 294 -11.75 -15.55 19.33
C TRP A 294 -11.81 -15.17 17.86
N LEU A 295 -12.94 -14.59 17.43
CA LEU A 295 -13.20 -14.22 16.04
C LEU A 295 -12.99 -12.72 15.77
N GLY A 296 -12.76 -11.89 16.78
CA GLY A 296 -12.83 -10.44 16.62
C GLY A 296 -14.26 -9.95 16.44
N ALA A 297 -14.44 -8.63 16.36
CA ALA A 297 -15.74 -8.00 16.12
C ALA A 297 -16.24 -8.15 14.67
N GLY A 298 -15.40 -8.64 13.77
CA GLY A 298 -15.63 -8.69 12.33
C GLY A 298 -14.65 -7.76 11.58
N PRO A 299 -14.13 -8.16 10.41
CA PRO A 299 -13.37 -7.25 9.54
C PRO A 299 -14.09 -5.90 9.36
N MET A 300 -13.34 -4.79 9.36
CA MET A 300 -13.84 -3.41 9.39
C MET A 300 -14.64 -2.96 10.63
N HIS A 301 -14.95 -3.80 11.60
CA HIS A 301 -15.88 -3.42 12.68
C HIS A 301 -15.31 -2.47 13.72
N TYR A 302 -14.01 -2.13 13.66
CA TYR A 302 -13.53 -0.98 14.41
C TYR A 302 -14.29 0.30 14.01
N SER A 303 -14.67 0.43 12.73
CA SER A 303 -15.43 1.59 12.23
C SER A 303 -16.94 1.50 12.45
N ALA A 304 -17.43 0.45 13.13
CA ALA A 304 -18.83 0.35 13.57
C ALA A 304 -19.09 1.18 14.85
N VAL A 305 -18.02 1.51 15.59
CA VAL A 305 -18.11 2.30 16.82
C VAL A 305 -17.52 3.69 16.56
N TYR A 306 -18.40 4.70 16.50
CA TYR A 306 -17.98 6.07 16.26
C TYR A 306 -17.02 6.58 17.33
N ASN A 307 -15.98 7.29 16.89
CA ASN A 307 -15.10 8.07 17.74
C ASN A 307 -14.60 9.31 16.98
N PRO A 308 -14.18 10.39 17.67
CA PRO A 308 -13.83 11.65 17.01
C PRO A 308 -12.44 11.65 16.35
N ILE A 309 -11.70 10.54 16.37
CA ILE A 309 -10.27 10.51 16.00
C ILE A 309 -10.06 9.83 14.65
N ALA A 310 -10.51 8.57 14.51
CA ALA A 310 -10.28 7.78 13.30
C ALA A 310 -11.18 6.55 13.21
N ALA A 311 -11.50 6.14 11.98
CA ALA A 311 -12.24 4.91 11.68
C ALA A 311 -11.38 3.63 11.76
N HIS A 312 -10.11 3.71 12.18
CA HIS A 312 -9.22 2.57 12.41
C HIS A 312 -8.07 2.95 13.37
N PRO A 313 -7.40 1.99 14.04
CA PRO A 313 -6.45 2.31 15.11
C PRO A 313 -5.06 2.74 14.64
N HIS A 314 -4.83 2.87 13.33
CA HIS A 314 -3.51 3.22 12.75
C HIS A 314 -2.38 2.26 13.19
N GLN A 315 -2.70 1.00 13.50
CA GLN A 315 -1.75 -0.02 13.94
C GLN A 315 -2.32 -1.39 13.52
N VAL A 316 -1.62 -2.08 12.62
CA VAL A 316 -2.15 -3.30 11.97
C VAL A 316 -2.41 -4.46 12.94
N VAL A 317 -1.56 -4.67 13.95
CA VAL A 317 -1.73 -5.74 14.94
C VAL A 317 -2.96 -5.50 15.81
N LEU A 318 -3.12 -4.30 16.36
CA LEU A 318 -4.28 -3.92 17.17
C LEU A 318 -5.56 -3.98 16.34
N GLN A 319 -5.50 -3.56 15.08
CA GLN A 319 -6.63 -3.68 14.16
C GLN A 319 -7.03 -5.14 13.95
N TRP A 320 -6.08 -6.01 13.63
CA TRP A 320 -6.34 -7.43 13.43
C TRP A 320 -6.83 -8.12 14.71
N LEU A 321 -6.28 -7.78 15.88
CA LEU A 321 -6.75 -8.31 17.16
C LEU A 321 -8.21 -7.93 17.42
N ALA A 322 -8.57 -6.66 17.17
CA ALA A 322 -9.92 -6.16 17.37
C ALA A 322 -10.93 -6.75 16.38
N GLU A 323 -10.55 -6.85 15.10
CA GLU A 323 -11.49 -7.15 14.00
C GLU A 323 -11.48 -8.63 13.60
N TRP A 324 -10.34 -9.31 13.65
CA TRP A 324 -10.17 -10.71 13.20
C TRP A 324 -9.91 -11.70 14.36
N GLY A 325 -9.66 -11.21 15.57
CA GLY A 325 -9.40 -12.02 16.75
C GLY A 325 -7.94 -12.52 16.85
N PHE A 326 -7.62 -13.14 17.99
CA PHE A 326 -6.24 -13.49 18.35
C PHE A 326 -5.65 -14.58 17.45
N ALA A 327 -6.45 -15.61 17.14
CA ALA A 327 -5.97 -16.74 16.34
C ALA A 327 -5.62 -16.32 14.90
N ALA A 328 -6.51 -15.58 14.23
CA ALA A 328 -6.25 -15.06 12.89
C ALA A 328 -5.06 -14.09 12.87
N THR A 329 -4.96 -13.22 13.88
CA THR A 329 -3.82 -12.30 14.01
C THR A 329 -2.51 -13.04 14.15
N LEU A 330 -2.44 -14.08 14.99
CA LEU A 330 -1.22 -14.87 15.16
C LEU A 330 -0.79 -15.56 13.86
N ILE A 331 -1.74 -16.09 13.10
CA ILE A 331 -1.49 -16.69 11.79
C ILE A 331 -0.95 -15.64 10.81
N ALA A 332 -1.60 -14.48 10.69
CA ALA A 332 -1.15 -13.39 9.84
C ALA A 332 0.26 -12.91 10.20
N PHE A 333 0.53 -12.70 11.49
CA PHE A 333 1.83 -12.32 12.00
C PHE A 333 2.89 -13.37 11.68
N THR A 334 2.57 -14.65 11.87
CA THR A 334 3.47 -15.77 11.55
C THR A 334 3.82 -15.81 10.06
N LEU A 335 2.83 -15.65 9.18
CA LEU A 335 3.04 -15.60 7.73
C LEU A 335 3.90 -14.39 7.33
N GLY A 336 3.62 -13.21 7.89
CA GLY A 336 4.39 -11.99 7.64
C GLY A 336 5.84 -12.11 8.10
N ALA A 337 6.05 -12.56 9.34
CA ALA A 337 7.39 -12.79 9.92
C ALA A 337 8.16 -13.84 9.12
N TRP A 338 7.50 -14.94 8.73
CA TRP A 338 8.12 -15.96 7.90
C TRP A 338 8.55 -15.41 6.53
N GLY A 339 7.71 -14.62 5.86
CA GLY A 339 8.05 -13.96 4.60
C GLY A 339 9.26 -13.03 4.72
N VAL A 340 9.29 -12.17 5.75
CA VAL A 340 10.42 -11.25 6.01
C VAL A 340 11.71 -12.01 6.31
N LEU A 341 11.64 -13.05 7.14
CA LEU A 341 12.80 -13.88 7.48
C LEU A 341 13.30 -14.68 6.28
N HIS A 342 12.40 -15.19 5.44
CA HIS A 342 12.77 -15.87 4.19
C HIS A 342 13.49 -14.92 3.24
N GLY A 343 12.96 -13.70 3.05
CA GLY A 343 13.62 -12.66 2.27
C GLY A 343 14.98 -12.25 2.86
N ALA A 344 15.09 -12.15 4.19
CA ALA A 344 16.36 -11.86 4.85
C ALA A 344 17.39 -12.97 4.61
N ARG A 345 16.99 -14.24 4.69
CA ARG A 345 17.85 -15.39 4.36
C ARG A 345 18.29 -15.35 2.90
N HIS A 346 17.40 -15.01 1.97
CA HIS A 346 17.73 -14.84 0.57
C HIS A 346 18.74 -13.70 0.37
N ALA A 347 18.52 -12.55 1.01
CA ALA A 347 19.41 -11.39 0.92
C ALA A 347 20.83 -11.64 1.48
N ARG A 348 21.04 -12.65 2.33
CA ARG A 348 22.38 -13.10 2.78
C ARG A 348 23.16 -13.89 1.73
N GLN A 349 22.49 -14.42 0.72
CA GLN A 349 23.14 -15.26 -0.30
C GLN A 349 24.07 -14.43 -1.18
N THR A 350 25.15 -15.03 -1.68
CA THR A 350 26.13 -14.36 -2.57
C THR A 350 25.49 -13.85 -3.86
N LEU A 351 24.42 -14.49 -4.32
CA LEU A 351 23.69 -14.13 -5.56
C LEU A 351 22.64 -13.03 -5.36
N ALA A 352 22.38 -12.61 -4.12
CA ALA A 352 21.45 -11.52 -3.85
C ALA A 352 21.98 -10.21 -4.45
N ASN A 353 21.08 -9.45 -5.07
CA ASN A 353 21.44 -8.19 -5.71
C ASN A 353 20.57 -7.03 -5.20
N GLU A 354 20.79 -5.85 -5.78
CA GLU A 354 20.12 -4.60 -5.43
C GLU A 354 18.60 -4.66 -5.59
N MET A 355 18.07 -5.52 -6.46
CA MET A 355 16.62 -5.74 -6.59
C MET A 355 16.06 -6.43 -5.35
N ASP A 356 16.74 -7.46 -4.86
CA ASP A 356 16.33 -8.18 -3.65
C ASP A 356 16.39 -7.26 -2.44
N ALA A 357 17.45 -6.43 -2.37
CA ALA A 357 17.60 -5.38 -1.37
C ALA A 357 16.41 -4.41 -1.37
N GLY A 358 16.12 -3.80 -2.53
CA GLY A 358 15.07 -2.79 -2.64
C GLY A 358 13.67 -3.34 -2.39
N LEU A 359 13.37 -4.56 -2.84
CA LEU A 359 12.09 -5.23 -2.56
C LEU A 359 11.94 -5.53 -1.06
N TRP A 360 12.97 -6.12 -0.44
CA TRP A 360 12.95 -6.44 0.99
C TRP A 360 12.80 -5.17 1.85
N MET A 361 13.54 -4.12 1.50
CA MET A 361 13.47 -2.79 2.09
C MET A 361 12.07 -2.17 2.02
N ALA A 362 11.43 -2.22 0.85
CA ALA A 362 10.10 -1.68 0.66
C ALA A 362 9.06 -2.39 1.54
N ILE A 363 9.11 -3.73 1.58
CA ILE A 363 8.20 -4.55 2.40
C ILE A 363 8.43 -4.29 3.89
N VAL A 364 9.69 -4.36 4.37
CA VAL A 364 10.01 -4.13 5.78
C VAL A 364 9.68 -2.71 6.22
N GLY A 365 10.03 -1.71 5.42
CA GLY A 365 9.72 -0.32 5.72
C GLY A 365 8.22 -0.06 5.86
N ALA A 366 7.41 -0.65 4.98
CA ALA A 366 5.96 -0.55 5.07
C ALA A 366 5.36 -1.35 6.24
N LEU A 367 5.92 -2.50 6.63
CA LEU A 367 5.51 -3.24 7.83
C LEU A 367 5.83 -2.48 9.14
N VAL A 368 6.95 -1.77 9.18
CA VAL A 368 7.31 -0.87 10.30
C VAL A 368 6.35 0.32 10.33
N LEU A 369 6.08 0.95 9.19
CA LEU A 369 5.11 2.03 9.08
C LEU A 369 3.69 1.59 9.49
N ALA A 370 3.31 0.34 9.20
CA ALA A 370 2.02 -0.22 9.57
C ALA A 370 1.77 -0.31 11.08
N GLN A 371 2.80 -0.08 11.91
CA GLN A 371 2.66 0.01 13.37
C GLN A 371 2.26 1.41 13.85
N VAL A 372 2.20 2.41 12.98
CA VAL A 372 1.83 3.80 13.34
C VAL A 372 0.93 4.49 12.30
N ASP A 373 0.55 3.79 11.24
CA ASP A 373 -0.28 4.26 10.13
C ASP A 373 -1.15 3.16 9.51
N GLY A 374 -2.18 3.55 8.75
CA GLY A 374 -3.17 2.68 8.11
C GLY A 374 -2.71 1.95 6.83
N VAL A 375 -1.49 1.40 6.81
CA VAL A 375 -0.89 0.76 5.61
C VAL A 375 -1.78 -0.36 5.03
N PHE A 376 -2.40 -1.16 5.90
CA PHE A 376 -3.29 -2.28 5.55
C PHE A 376 -4.76 -1.87 5.46
N VAL A 377 -5.01 -0.58 5.22
CA VAL A 377 -6.35 -0.05 4.99
C VAL A 377 -6.39 0.71 3.67
N MET A 378 -5.32 1.42 3.29
CA MET A 378 -5.35 2.29 2.11
C MET A 378 -5.23 1.52 0.79
N PRO A 379 -6.14 1.74 -0.18
CA PRO A 379 -6.23 0.95 -1.41
C PRO A 379 -4.93 0.99 -2.23
N TYR A 380 -4.32 2.16 -2.32
CA TYR A 380 -3.12 2.35 -3.12
C TYR A 380 -1.93 1.58 -2.52
N THR A 381 -1.75 1.73 -1.20
CA THR A 381 -0.66 1.10 -0.44
C THR A 381 -0.79 -0.42 -0.42
N GLU A 382 -1.98 -0.95 -0.13
CA GLU A 382 -2.23 -2.39 -0.05
C GLU A 382 -1.92 -3.10 -1.36
N THR A 383 -2.33 -2.49 -2.48
CA THR A 383 -2.13 -3.09 -3.81
C THR A 383 -0.65 -3.09 -4.18
N TRP A 384 0.06 -1.98 -3.96
CA TRP A 384 1.51 -1.94 -4.17
C TRP A 384 2.24 -2.93 -3.28
N MET A 385 1.84 -3.07 -2.01
CA MET A 385 2.37 -4.09 -1.12
C MET A 385 2.17 -5.50 -1.71
N ALA A 386 0.96 -5.83 -2.18
CA ALA A 386 0.68 -7.13 -2.79
C ALA A 386 1.52 -7.39 -4.06
N LEU A 387 1.68 -6.38 -4.92
CA LEU A 387 2.55 -6.46 -6.09
C LEU A 387 4.02 -6.71 -5.69
N LEU A 388 4.54 -5.98 -4.69
CA LEU A 388 5.92 -6.12 -4.23
C LEU A 388 6.16 -7.46 -3.51
N ILE A 389 5.21 -7.93 -2.70
CA ILE A 389 5.26 -9.27 -2.11
C ILE A 389 5.26 -10.34 -3.21
N GLY A 390 4.41 -10.20 -4.23
CA GLY A 390 4.41 -11.10 -5.39
C GLY A 390 5.76 -11.10 -6.12
N LEU A 391 6.35 -9.93 -6.39
CA LEU A 391 7.68 -9.84 -7.00
C LEU A 391 8.76 -10.49 -6.12
N ALA A 392 8.69 -10.28 -4.82
CA ALA A 392 9.58 -10.93 -3.86
C ALA A 392 9.43 -12.46 -3.91
N MET A 393 8.21 -12.99 -3.93
CA MET A 393 7.96 -14.42 -4.08
C MET A 393 8.47 -14.98 -5.42
N ALA A 394 8.30 -14.25 -6.52
CA ALA A 394 8.82 -14.65 -7.84
C ALA A 394 10.35 -14.83 -7.84
N ARG A 395 11.06 -14.10 -6.98
CA ARG A 395 12.52 -14.12 -6.87
C ARG A 395 13.03 -15.09 -5.80
N TRP A 396 12.38 -15.12 -4.64
CA TRP A 396 12.89 -15.81 -3.45
C TRP A 396 12.36 -17.24 -3.31
N SER A 397 11.32 -17.63 -4.05
CA SER A 397 10.77 -18.99 -4.01
C SER A 397 11.53 -19.94 -4.92
N ALA A 398 11.58 -21.22 -4.53
CA ALA A 398 12.11 -22.30 -5.36
C ALA A 398 11.27 -22.48 -6.64
N THR A 399 11.86 -23.08 -7.68
CA THR A 399 11.12 -23.39 -8.91
C THR A 399 10.34 -24.66 -8.67
N SER A 400 9.02 -24.56 -8.58
CA SER A 400 8.13 -25.70 -8.35
C SER A 400 6.79 -25.47 -9.04
N SER A 401 6.17 -26.53 -9.54
CA SER A 401 4.83 -26.46 -10.12
C SER A 401 3.79 -26.23 -9.02
N VAL A 402 2.72 -25.51 -9.36
CA VAL A 402 1.60 -25.29 -8.45
C VAL A 402 0.93 -26.63 -8.16
N GLY A 403 0.73 -26.95 -6.87
CA GLY A 403 0.03 -28.16 -6.47
C GLY A 403 -1.46 -28.07 -6.77
N ARG A 404 -2.12 -29.20 -7.05
CA ARG A 404 -3.57 -29.27 -7.31
C ARG A 404 -4.40 -28.67 -6.17
N SER A 405 -3.99 -28.86 -4.92
CA SER A 405 -4.67 -28.30 -3.75
C SER A 405 -4.65 -26.77 -3.72
N GLN A 406 -3.53 -26.15 -4.09
CA GLN A 406 -3.42 -24.70 -4.17
C GLN A 406 -4.31 -24.14 -5.28
N ALA A 407 -4.32 -24.78 -6.46
CA ALA A 407 -5.19 -24.36 -7.55
C ALA A 407 -6.68 -24.43 -7.17
N ILE A 408 -7.10 -25.52 -6.54
CA ILE A 408 -8.49 -25.67 -6.03
C ILE A 408 -8.81 -24.62 -4.98
N ALA A 409 -7.91 -24.40 -4.00
CA ALA A 409 -8.10 -23.41 -2.95
C ALA A 409 -8.24 -21.99 -3.54
N ALA A 410 -7.41 -21.64 -4.52
CA ALA A 410 -7.52 -20.37 -5.23
C ALA A 410 -8.87 -20.24 -5.93
N SER A 411 -9.29 -21.26 -6.69
CA SER A 411 -10.59 -21.24 -7.38
C SER A 411 -11.79 -21.11 -6.44
N ILE A 412 -11.76 -21.81 -5.29
CA ILE A 412 -12.81 -21.70 -4.27
C ILE A 412 -12.84 -20.29 -3.69
N LEU A 413 -11.68 -19.73 -3.37
CA LEU A 413 -11.56 -18.37 -2.82
C LEU A 413 -12.02 -17.30 -3.84
N SER A 414 -11.83 -17.53 -5.14
CA SER A 414 -12.21 -16.58 -6.19
C SER A 414 -13.72 -16.33 -6.27
N VAL A 415 -14.56 -17.32 -5.95
CA VAL A 415 -16.02 -17.20 -6.05
C VAL A 415 -16.58 -16.08 -5.15
N PRO A 416 -16.39 -16.12 -3.81
CA PRO A 416 -16.89 -15.06 -2.94
C PRO A 416 -16.23 -13.71 -3.22
N ILE A 417 -14.97 -13.67 -3.67
CA ILE A 417 -14.31 -12.42 -4.06
C ILE A 417 -15.07 -11.75 -5.21
N VAL A 418 -15.34 -12.49 -6.29
CA VAL A 418 -16.06 -11.93 -7.45
C VAL A 418 -17.47 -11.53 -7.06
N LEU A 419 -18.18 -12.33 -6.26
CA LEU A 419 -19.54 -12.01 -5.84
C LEU A 419 -19.60 -10.74 -4.98
N VAL A 420 -18.76 -10.63 -3.96
CA VAL A 420 -18.78 -9.48 -3.04
C VAL A 420 -18.24 -8.22 -3.72
N LEU A 421 -17.06 -8.29 -4.35
CA LEU A 421 -16.46 -7.12 -4.98
C LEU A 421 -17.25 -6.69 -6.22
N GLY A 422 -17.79 -7.64 -6.98
CA GLY A 422 -18.69 -7.36 -8.10
C GLY A 422 -19.98 -6.69 -7.64
N HIS A 423 -20.58 -7.15 -6.53
CA HIS A 423 -21.75 -6.49 -5.93
C HIS A 423 -21.45 -5.04 -5.55
N VAL A 424 -20.31 -4.78 -4.89
CA VAL A 424 -19.87 -3.42 -4.53
C VAL A 424 -19.71 -2.55 -5.78
N LEU A 425 -19.02 -3.05 -6.81
CA LEU A 425 -18.76 -2.32 -8.06
C LEU A 425 -20.05 -1.99 -8.83
N ILE A 426 -21.04 -2.88 -8.84
CA ILE A 426 -22.27 -2.73 -9.61
C ILE A 426 -23.31 -1.90 -8.84
N ASN A 427 -23.45 -2.11 -7.53
CA ASN A 427 -24.57 -1.57 -6.76
C ASN A 427 -24.19 -0.40 -5.85
N GLU A 428 -22.97 -0.37 -5.27
CA GLU A 428 -22.58 0.68 -4.32
C GLU A 428 -21.84 1.83 -5.00
N VAL A 429 -20.91 1.52 -5.91
CA VAL A 429 -20.08 2.54 -6.57
C VAL A 429 -20.93 3.62 -7.26
N PRO A 430 -21.97 3.30 -8.05
CA PRO A 430 -22.73 4.33 -8.79
C PRO A 430 -23.41 5.39 -7.91
N THR A 431 -23.78 5.04 -6.67
CA THR A 431 -24.48 5.92 -5.72
C THR A 431 -23.57 6.42 -4.59
N LEU A 432 -22.30 5.98 -4.56
CA LEU A 432 -21.36 6.25 -3.48
C LEU A 432 -21.22 7.75 -3.16
N PRO A 433 -21.05 8.68 -4.14
CA PRO A 433 -20.93 10.10 -3.84
C PRO A 433 -22.12 10.65 -3.03
N GLN A 434 -23.34 10.28 -3.43
CA GLN A 434 -24.58 10.72 -2.78
C GLN A 434 -24.72 10.11 -1.38
N THR A 435 -24.43 8.82 -1.23
CA THR A 435 -24.50 8.12 0.07
C THR A 435 -23.50 8.71 1.07
N GLN A 436 -22.27 8.99 0.65
CA GLN A 436 -21.25 9.59 1.51
C GLN A 436 -21.65 11.01 1.95
N GLU A 437 -22.12 11.84 1.01
CA GLU A 437 -22.56 13.20 1.31
C GLU A 437 -23.75 13.22 2.27
N ALA A 438 -24.72 12.32 2.07
CA ALA A 438 -25.88 12.16 2.96
C ALA A 438 -25.44 11.78 4.38
N TYR A 439 -24.53 10.81 4.52
CA TYR A 439 -24.03 10.39 5.82
C TYR A 439 -23.31 11.51 6.56
N LEU A 440 -22.41 12.23 5.88
CA LEU A 440 -21.65 13.34 6.48
C LEU A 440 -22.57 14.47 6.95
N LYS A 441 -23.60 14.81 6.15
CA LYS A 441 -24.61 15.82 6.51
C LYS A 441 -25.44 15.39 7.72
N GLU A 442 -25.89 14.14 7.74
CA GLU A 442 -26.72 13.61 8.83
C GLU A 442 -25.97 13.54 10.16
N HIS A 443 -24.75 12.97 10.16
CA HIS A 443 -24.00 12.70 11.38
C HIS A 443 -23.07 13.86 11.78
N ARG A 444 -22.93 14.90 10.94
CA ARG A 444 -22.01 16.04 11.14
C ARG A 444 -20.59 15.57 11.47
N THR A 445 -20.10 14.60 10.70
CA THR A 445 -18.77 14.01 10.86
C THR A 445 -17.84 14.49 9.75
N ASP A 446 -16.53 14.43 10.01
CA ASP A 446 -15.51 14.63 9.00
C ASP A 446 -15.19 13.32 8.26
N TRP A 447 -14.43 13.44 7.17
CA TRP A 447 -13.89 12.30 6.44
C TRP A 447 -12.95 11.47 7.33
N ALA A 448 -13.26 10.19 7.49
CA ALA A 448 -12.45 9.23 8.22
C ALA A 448 -12.18 8.00 7.35
N PRO A 449 -11.22 8.05 6.40
CA PRO A 449 -11.07 7.00 5.39
C PRO A 449 -10.84 5.60 5.96
N ARG A 450 -11.61 4.63 5.45
CA ARG A 450 -11.49 3.19 5.73
C ARG A 450 -11.60 2.44 4.40
N PHE A 451 -12.72 1.75 4.16
CA PHE A 451 -12.99 1.11 2.88
C PHE A 451 -13.21 2.17 1.81
N TRP A 452 -14.15 3.09 2.07
CA TRP A 452 -14.36 4.33 1.32
C TRP A 452 -13.80 5.53 2.09
N SER A 453 -13.92 6.73 1.50
CA SER A 453 -13.46 7.99 2.12
C SER A 453 -14.24 8.36 3.37
N GLN A 454 -15.56 8.19 3.33
CA GLN A 454 -16.32 7.99 4.56
C GLN A 454 -16.05 6.56 5.02
N GLY A 455 -15.55 6.37 6.23
CA GLY A 455 -15.15 5.04 6.72
C GLY A 455 -16.03 4.45 7.80
N TRP A 456 -16.93 5.23 8.40
CA TRP A 456 -17.87 4.74 9.40
C TRP A 456 -18.91 3.79 8.76
N ILE A 457 -19.27 2.73 9.50
CA ILE A 457 -20.28 1.75 9.07
C ILE A 457 -21.37 1.58 10.14
N PRO A 458 -22.59 1.20 9.76
CA PRO A 458 -23.10 1.13 8.40
C PRO A 458 -23.38 2.54 7.84
N MET A 459 -23.27 2.71 6.52
CA MET A 459 -23.59 4.00 5.87
C MET A 459 -25.10 4.20 5.67
N ASP A 460 -25.85 3.11 5.59
CA ASP A 460 -27.30 3.12 5.45
C ASP A 460 -27.94 2.53 6.72
N LYS A 461 -29.11 3.05 7.11
CA LYS A 461 -29.81 2.61 8.32
C LYS A 461 -30.49 1.24 8.21
N THR A 462 -30.47 0.61 7.04
CA THR A 462 -31.07 -0.72 6.84
C THR A 462 -30.14 -1.78 7.42
N ARG A 463 -30.51 -2.25 8.62
CA ARG A 463 -29.95 -3.44 9.28
C ARG A 463 -30.21 -4.70 8.47
#